data_AF-A0A075JXY0-F1
#
_entry.id   AF-A0A075JXY0-F1
#
_cell.length_a   1.000
_cell.length_b   1.000
_cell.length_c   1.000
_cell.angle_alpha   90.00
_cell.angle_beta   90.00
_cell.angle_gamma   90.00
#
_symmetry.space_group_name_H-M   'P 1'
#
loop_
_entity.id
_entity.type
_entity.pdbx_description
1 polymer ?
#
loop_
_entity_poly.entity_id
_entity_poly.type
_entity_poly.pdbx_seq_one_letter_code
_entity_poly.pdbx_strand_id
1 'polypeptide(L)'
;MEEEKAVLTIKQWELIKPVVQYIFNSQLKEEGKRTSRFVKGDNYLSKLYGKQLLVLVWAIELTDKQLDIKNAVLNWKGFSREEQWWLFTMINAASGKSKDRFGWRAGIKEVLLYNPTNKGGANNGKLKK
;
A
#
# COMPACT_ATOMS: atom_id res chain seq x y z
N MET A 1 0.11 12.33 24.09
CA MET A 1 0.86 11.21 23.48
C MET A 1 0.39 11.09 22.05
N GLU A 2 1.32 11.05 21.10
CA GLU A 2 0.99 10.82 19.70
C GLU A 2 0.56 9.36 19.54
N GLU A 3 -0.67 9.13 19.04
CA GLU A 3 -1.22 7.79 18.89
C GLU A 3 -0.77 7.20 17.54
N GLU A 4 -0.35 5.94 17.55
CA GLU A 4 0.12 5.24 16.36
C GLU A 4 -0.98 5.18 15.28
N LYS A 5 -0.55 5.29 14.01
CA LYS A 5 -1.47 5.29 12.88
C LYS A 5 -1.84 3.89 12.41
N ALA A 6 -0.93 2.93 12.59
CA ALA A 6 -1.11 1.52 12.25
C ALA A 6 0.01 0.68 12.87
N VAL A 7 -0.20 -0.63 12.98
CA VAL A 7 0.79 -1.56 13.55
C VAL A 7 0.96 -2.75 12.62
N LEU A 8 2.20 -3.14 12.33
CA LEU A 8 2.50 -4.37 11.58
C LEU A 8 3.34 -5.33 12.42
N THR A 9 3.12 -6.62 12.22
CA THR A 9 4.08 -7.65 12.62
C THR A 9 5.31 -7.59 11.73
N ILE A 10 6.45 -8.07 12.24
CA ILE A 10 7.69 -8.19 11.46
C ILE A 10 7.46 -9.02 10.19
N LYS A 11 6.63 -10.08 10.27
CA LYS A 11 6.28 -10.93 9.14
C LYS A 11 5.55 -10.16 8.05
N GLN A 12 4.54 -9.36 8.41
CA GLN A 12 3.82 -8.51 7.45
C GLN A 12 4.76 -7.50 6.78
N TRP A 13 5.63 -6.86 7.58
CA TRP A 13 6.58 -5.87 7.06
C TRP A 13 7.56 -6.48 6.04
N GLU A 14 8.17 -7.62 6.36
CA GLU A 14 9.12 -8.28 5.44
C GLU A 14 8.47 -8.73 4.12
N LEU A 15 7.15 -9.01 4.11
CA LEU A 15 6.43 -9.34 2.89
C LEU A 15 6.24 -8.13 1.95
N ILE A 16 6.01 -6.92 2.50
CA ILE A 16 5.75 -5.72 1.68
C ILE A 16 7.00 -4.88 1.41
N LYS A 17 7.98 -4.89 2.32
CA LYS A 17 9.18 -4.05 2.29
C LYS A 17 9.93 -4.09 0.95
N PRO A 18 10.21 -5.25 0.33
CA PRO A 18 10.93 -5.27 -0.95
C PRO A 18 10.19 -4.53 -2.06
N VAL A 19 8.86 -4.66 -2.11
CA VAL A 19 8.03 -4.02 -3.14
C VAL A 19 7.88 -2.53 -2.88
N VAL A 20 7.61 -2.13 -1.64
CA VAL A 20 7.55 -0.72 -1.24
C VAL A 20 8.88 -0.02 -1.55
N GLN A 21 10.01 -0.63 -1.18
CA GLN A 21 11.34 -0.08 -1.44
C GLN A 21 11.60 0.07 -2.94
N TYR A 22 11.22 -0.92 -3.75
CA TYR A 22 11.36 -0.85 -5.20
C TYR A 22 10.56 0.32 -5.78
N ILE A 23 9.28 0.45 -5.42
CA ILE A 23 8.40 1.51 -5.92
C ILE A 23 8.92 2.89 -5.48
N PHE A 24 9.26 3.07 -4.20
CA PHE A 24 9.75 4.35 -3.70
C PHE A 24 11.09 4.74 -4.33
N ASN A 25 11.99 3.79 -4.55
CA ASN A 25 13.24 4.07 -5.25
C ASN A 25 13.04 4.40 -6.74
N SER A 26 12.03 3.82 -7.40
CA SER A 26 11.66 4.22 -8.77
C SER A 26 11.20 5.68 -8.78
N GLN A 27 10.30 6.04 -7.87
CA GLN A 27 9.79 7.41 -7.75
C GLN A 27 10.92 8.41 -7.40
N LEU A 28 11.83 8.05 -6.48
CA LEU A 28 12.99 8.88 -6.17
C LEU A 28 13.87 9.12 -7.39
N LYS A 29 14.09 8.11 -8.25
CA LYS A 29 14.85 8.27 -9.50
C LYS A 29 14.13 9.19 -10.49
N GLU A 30 12.82 9.04 -10.65
CA GLU A 30 11.99 9.94 -11.47
C GLU A 30 12.10 11.40 -11.00
N GLU A 31 12.20 11.61 -9.68
CA GLU A 31 12.38 12.91 -9.04
C GLU A 31 13.85 13.40 -9.04
N GLY A 32 14.80 12.66 -9.62
CA GLY A 32 16.23 13.01 -9.62
C GLY A 32 16.90 12.92 -8.24
N LYS A 33 16.29 12.19 -7.30
CA LYS A 33 16.77 12.03 -5.92
C LYS A 33 17.54 10.73 -5.71
N ARG A 34 18.36 10.71 -4.67
CA ARG A 34 19.12 9.51 -4.26
C ARG A 34 18.18 8.44 -3.69
N THR A 35 18.29 7.22 -4.21
CA THR A 35 17.60 6.04 -3.67
C THR A 35 18.09 5.66 -2.28
N SER A 36 17.25 4.98 -1.51
CA SER A 36 17.56 4.53 -0.15
C SER A 36 17.12 3.08 0.10
N ARG A 37 17.39 2.57 1.31
CA ARG A 37 16.94 1.24 1.74
C ARG A 37 16.33 1.34 3.14
N PHE A 38 15.33 0.51 3.41
CA PHE A 38 14.81 0.36 4.76
C PHE A 38 15.80 -0.41 5.64
N VAL A 39 16.22 0.21 6.74
CA VAL A 39 17.10 -0.38 7.76
C VAL A 39 16.33 -0.68 9.04
N LYS A 40 16.94 -1.42 9.97
CA LYS A 40 16.37 -1.59 11.32
C LYS A 40 16.43 -0.26 12.08
N GLY A 41 15.36 0.08 12.79
CA GLY A 41 15.23 1.36 13.50
C GLY A 41 14.45 2.39 12.69
N ASP A 42 14.71 3.66 12.96
CA ASP A 42 13.95 4.77 12.39
C ASP A 42 14.35 5.02 10.93
N ASN A 43 13.35 5.14 10.05
CA ASN A 43 13.53 5.45 8.65
C ASN A 43 12.69 6.68 8.30
N TYR A 44 13.35 7.79 7.95
CA TYR A 44 12.65 9.02 7.57
C TYR A 44 12.13 8.91 6.14
N LEU A 45 10.82 9.12 6.00
CA LEU A 45 10.13 9.16 4.70
C LEU A 45 9.60 10.56 4.45
N SER A 46 9.55 10.97 3.17
CA SER A 46 8.78 12.16 2.82
C SER A 46 7.31 11.95 3.18
N LYS A 47 6.61 13.05 3.46
CA LYS A 47 5.17 13.00 3.80
C LYS A 47 4.35 12.24 2.76
N LEU A 48 4.67 12.37 1.47
CA LEU A 48 3.94 11.70 0.38
C LEU A 48 4.19 10.20 0.36
N TYR A 49 5.43 9.75 0.56
CA TYR A 49 5.76 8.32 0.68
C TYR A 49 5.10 7.70 1.91
N GLY A 50 5.07 8.44 3.04
CA GLY A 50 4.34 8.03 4.24
C GLY A 50 2.85 7.79 3.98
N LYS A 51 2.19 8.69 3.23
CA LYS A 51 0.77 8.52 2.85
C LYS A 51 0.55 7.25 2.02
N GLN A 52 1.36 7.05 0.98
CA GLN A 52 1.27 5.89 0.10
C GLN A 52 1.46 4.58 0.89
N LEU A 53 2.48 4.54 1.76
CA LEU A 53 2.75 3.39 2.61
C LEU A 53 1.59 3.10 3.56
N LEU A 54 1.04 4.13 4.21
CA LEU A 54 0.01 3.95 5.21
C LEU A 54 -1.29 3.34 4.64
N VAL A 55 -1.64 3.66 3.39
CA VAL A 55 -2.78 3.02 2.69
C VAL A 55 -2.58 1.50 2.57
N LEU A 56 -1.38 1.06 2.20
CA LEU A 56 -1.07 -0.37 2.13
C LEU A 56 -1.07 -1.02 3.51
N VAL A 57 -0.44 -0.37 4.48
CA VAL A 57 -0.35 -0.85 5.87
C VAL A 57 -1.75 -1.04 6.46
N TRP A 58 -2.65 -0.08 6.27
CA TRP A 58 -4.03 -0.16 6.72
C TRP A 58 -4.81 -1.33 6.10
N ALA A 59 -4.56 -1.69 4.85
CA ALA A 59 -5.24 -2.85 4.28
C ALA A 59 -4.76 -4.17 4.88
N ILE A 60 -3.47 -4.28 5.21
CA ILE A 60 -2.88 -5.58 5.58
C ILE A 60 -2.81 -5.83 7.08
N GLU A 61 -2.89 -4.80 7.93
CA GLU A 61 -2.57 -4.97 9.37
C GLU A 61 -3.49 -5.96 10.11
N LEU A 62 -4.67 -6.26 9.55
CA LEU A 62 -5.65 -7.19 10.12
C LEU A 62 -5.64 -8.58 9.47
N THR A 63 -4.65 -8.89 8.62
CA THR A 63 -4.50 -10.22 8.03
C THR A 63 -3.08 -10.75 8.21
N ASP A 64 -2.98 -12.03 8.57
CA ASP A 64 -1.72 -12.78 8.59
C ASP A 64 -1.59 -13.72 7.38
N LYS A 65 -2.61 -13.74 6.50
CA LYS A 65 -2.61 -14.61 5.32
C LYS A 65 -1.67 -14.04 4.27
N GLN A 66 -0.59 -14.76 4.00
CA GLN A 66 0.41 -14.32 3.03
C GLN A 66 -0.17 -14.08 1.62
N LEU A 67 -1.17 -14.86 1.21
CA LEU A 67 -1.85 -14.67 -0.08
C LEU A 67 -2.58 -13.32 -0.12
N ASP A 68 -3.33 -12.98 0.91
CA ASP A 68 -4.06 -11.71 1.01
C ASP A 68 -3.11 -10.51 0.98
N ILE A 69 -1.97 -10.60 1.68
CA ILE A 69 -0.94 -9.55 1.68
C ILE A 69 -0.35 -9.37 0.27
N LYS A 70 -0.10 -10.47 -0.45
CA LYS A 70 0.38 -10.40 -1.84
C LYS A 70 -0.65 -9.74 -2.76
N ASN A 71 -1.93 -10.08 -2.61
CA ASN A 71 -3.02 -9.44 -3.37
C ASN A 71 -3.09 -7.94 -3.08
N ALA A 72 -3.00 -7.57 -1.80
CA ALA A 72 -2.98 -6.16 -1.37
C ALA A 72 -1.86 -5.37 -2.03
N VAL A 73 -0.65 -5.94 -2.09
CA VAL A 73 0.50 -5.30 -2.75
C VAL A 73 0.27 -5.12 -4.26
N LEU A 74 -0.29 -6.13 -4.93
CA LEU A 74 -0.59 -6.05 -6.37
C LEU A 74 -1.66 -4.99 -6.68
N ASN A 75 -2.76 -4.99 -5.92
CA ASN A 75 -3.82 -3.99 -6.05
C ASN A 75 -3.31 -2.59 -5.71
N TRP A 76 -2.52 -2.44 -4.65
CA TRP A 76 -1.94 -1.17 -4.24
C TRP A 76 -1.03 -0.58 -5.33
N LYS A 77 -0.20 -1.41 -5.96
CA LYS A 77 0.63 -1.03 -7.12
C LYS A 77 -0.21 -0.64 -8.34
N GLY A 78 -1.44 -1.14 -8.44
CA GLY A 78 -2.36 -0.83 -9.52
C GLY A 78 -2.92 0.60 -9.48
N PHE A 79 -2.91 1.25 -8.32
CA PHE A 79 -3.33 2.64 -8.16
C PHE A 79 -2.25 3.63 -8.60
N SER A 80 -2.68 4.74 -9.17
CA SER A 80 -1.87 5.95 -9.34
C SER A 80 -1.49 6.55 -7.99
N ARG A 81 -0.46 7.41 -7.96
CA ARG A 81 -0.03 8.09 -6.73
C ARG A 81 -1.14 8.99 -6.18
N GLU A 82 -1.86 9.65 -7.07
CA GLU A 82 -2.94 10.57 -6.77
C GLU A 82 -4.12 9.83 -6.12
N GLU A 83 -4.49 8.65 -6.62
CA GLU A 83 -5.52 7.80 -6.00
C GLU A 83 -5.08 7.35 -4.60
N GLN A 84 -3.82 6.95 -4.41
CA GLN A 84 -3.31 6.59 -3.09
C GLN A 84 -3.34 7.78 -2.12
N TRP A 85 -2.99 8.99 -2.58
CA TRP A 85 -3.04 10.20 -1.75
C TRP A 85 -4.47 10.63 -1.42
N TRP A 86 -5.38 10.46 -2.37
CA TRP A 86 -6.80 10.70 -2.16
C TRP A 86 -7.36 9.72 -1.12
N LEU A 87 -7.10 8.42 -1.26
CA LEU A 87 -7.49 7.38 -0.30
C LEU A 87 -6.95 7.68 1.10
N PHE A 88 -5.67 8.04 1.21
CA PHE A 88 -5.10 8.47 2.49
C PHE A 88 -5.90 9.62 3.10
N THR A 89 -6.24 10.64 2.30
CA THR A 89 -6.92 11.83 2.80
C THR A 89 -8.31 11.48 3.33
N MET A 90 -9.07 10.67 2.58
CA MET A 90 -10.39 10.20 2.98
C MET A 90 -10.34 9.34 4.25
N ILE A 91 -9.45 8.35 4.29
CA ILE A 91 -9.32 7.44 5.44
C ILE A 91 -8.79 8.19 6.66
N ASN A 92 -7.76 9.03 6.51
CA ASN A 92 -7.17 9.76 7.64
C ASN A 92 -8.15 10.77 8.25
N ALA A 93 -9.01 11.40 7.43
CA ALA A 93 -10.02 12.33 7.89
C ALA A 93 -11.17 11.63 8.63
N ALA A 94 -11.59 10.44 8.15
CA ALA A 94 -12.73 9.72 8.73
C ALA A 94 -12.36 8.77 9.87
N SER A 95 -11.25 8.04 9.75
CA SER A 95 -10.88 6.90 10.59
C SER A 95 -9.36 6.65 10.59
N GLY A 96 -8.59 7.72 10.83
CA GLY A 96 -7.14 7.71 10.67
C GLY A 96 -6.33 7.16 11.85
N LYS A 97 -6.96 6.55 12.86
CA LYS A 97 -6.30 6.03 14.06
C LYS A 97 -6.25 4.50 14.03
N SER A 98 -5.28 3.88 14.72
CA SER A 98 -5.10 2.42 14.71
C SER A 98 -6.28 1.63 15.30
N LYS A 99 -7.08 2.26 16.17
CA LYS A 99 -8.27 1.69 16.80
C LYS A 99 -9.54 1.82 15.95
N ASP A 100 -9.56 2.74 14.98
CA ASP A 100 -10.74 3.01 14.15
C ASP A 100 -10.78 2.03 12.97
N ARG A 101 -11.12 0.76 13.23
CA ARG A 101 -11.01 -0.35 12.24
C ARG A 101 -12.28 -0.57 11.40
N PHE A 102 -13.20 0.38 11.39
CA PHE A 102 -14.52 0.31 10.74
C PHE A 102 -14.68 1.38 9.65
N GLY A 103 -15.75 1.30 8.85
CA GLY A 103 -16.00 2.25 7.77
C GLY A 103 -14.93 2.18 6.67
N TRP A 104 -14.34 3.31 6.30
CA TRP A 104 -13.30 3.40 5.27
C TRP A 104 -12.11 2.48 5.52
N ARG A 105 -11.81 2.18 6.78
CA ARG A 105 -10.75 1.25 7.20
C ARG A 105 -11.06 -0.21 6.90
N ALA A 106 -12.32 -0.61 7.02
CA ALA A 106 -12.78 -1.90 6.54
C ALA A 106 -12.87 -1.91 5.01
N GLY A 107 -13.33 -0.81 4.40
CA GLY A 107 -13.45 -0.68 2.95
C GLY A 107 -12.11 -0.84 2.21
N ILE A 108 -11.04 -0.19 2.68
CA ILE A 108 -9.73 -0.30 2.01
C ILE A 108 -9.16 -1.73 2.06
N LYS A 109 -9.46 -2.48 3.14
CA LYS A 109 -9.12 -3.89 3.23
C LYS A 109 -9.83 -4.68 2.13
N GLU A 110 -11.13 -4.49 1.97
CA GLU A 110 -11.89 -5.19 0.91
C GLU A 110 -11.36 -4.86 -0.49
N VAL A 111 -11.12 -3.57 -0.75
CA VAL A 111 -10.58 -3.07 -2.03
C VAL A 111 -9.21 -3.65 -2.34
N LEU A 112 -8.31 -3.78 -1.35
CA LEU A 112 -6.95 -4.24 -1.61
C LEU A 112 -6.80 -5.77 -1.52
N LEU A 113 -7.49 -6.45 -0.61
CA LEU A 113 -7.28 -7.90 -0.40
C LEU A 113 -8.13 -8.77 -1.32
N TYR A 114 -9.38 -8.35 -1.58
CA TYR A 114 -10.38 -9.20 -2.22
C TYR A 114 -10.77 -8.74 -3.63
N ASN A 115 -10.22 -7.62 -4.10
CA ASN A 115 -10.40 -7.22 -5.48
C ASN A 115 -9.59 -8.14 -6.41
N PRO A 116 -10.23 -8.88 -7.34
CA PRO A 116 -9.52 -9.76 -8.26
C PRO A 116 -8.59 -8.94 -9.15
N THR A 117 -7.28 -9.15 -9.02
CA THR A 117 -6.27 -8.54 -9.89
C THR A 117 -6.33 -9.19 -11.27
N ASN A 118 -7.22 -8.73 -12.15
CA ASN A 118 -7.28 -9.25 -13.51
C ASN A 118 -6.19 -8.58 -14.38
N LYS A 119 -4.91 -8.90 -14.12
CA LYS A 119 -3.77 -8.50 -14.96
C LYS A 119 -2.80 -9.66 -15.14
N GLY A 120 -3.33 -10.76 -15.68
CA GLY A 120 -2.54 -11.90 -16.18
C GLY A 120 -3.25 -12.55 -17.36
N GLY A 121 -2.98 -12.07 -18.58
CA GLY A 121 -3.30 -12.78 -19.83
C GLY A 121 -4.55 -12.30 -20.58
N ALA A 122 -4.42 -11.23 -21.35
CA ALA A 122 -5.25 -11.01 -22.53
C ALA A 122 -4.35 -10.59 -23.70
N ASN A 123 -3.56 -11.53 -24.19
CA ASN A 123 -3.07 -11.50 -25.57
C ASN A 123 -3.76 -12.64 -26.33
N ASN A 124 -4.19 -12.31 -27.55
CA ASN A 124 -4.72 -13.16 -28.63
C ASN A 124 -6.23 -13.40 -28.67
N GLY A 125 -6.93 -12.42 -29.25
CA GLY A 125 -8.19 -12.63 -29.94
C GLY A 125 -8.30 -11.64 -31.09
N LYS A 126 -7.92 -12.06 -32.29
CA LYS A 126 -8.20 -11.34 -33.55
C LYS A 126 -9.68 -10.96 -33.58
N LEU A 127 -9.99 -9.67 -33.65
CA LEU A 127 -11.29 -9.24 -34.17
C LEU A 127 -11.10 -8.93 -35.66
N LYS A 128 -11.38 -9.95 -36.48
CA LYS A 128 -11.88 -9.74 -37.83
C LYS A 128 -13.25 -9.08 -37.69
N LYS A 129 -13.42 -7.92 -38.30
CA LYS A 129 -14.52 -7.63 -39.23
C LYS A 129 -14.10 -6.45 -40.10
#